data_AF-A0A0Q5R0G4-F1
#
_entry.id   AF-A0A0Q5R0G4-F1
#
_cell.length_a   1.000
_cell.length_b   1.000
_cell.length_c   1.000
_cell.angle_alpha   90.00
_cell.angle_beta   90.00
_cell.angle_gamma   90.00
#
_symmetry.space_group_name_H-M   'P 1'
#
loop_
_entity.id
_entity.type
_entity.pdbx_description
1 polymer ?
#
loop_
_entity_poly.entity_id
_entity_poly.type
_entity_poly.pdbx_seq_one_letter_code
_entity_poly.pdbx_strand_id
1 'polypeptide(L)' 'MSRDVRPAAKRTGCHLLIVMRQDIASRRDGFRPSDRYAKWRDMPHEFHDPMPTVTYFAESIL' A
#
# COMPACT_ATOMS: atom_id res chain seq x y z
N MET A 1 -7.89 -7.04 12.26
CA MET A 1 -7.04 -6.48 11.19
C MET A 1 -6.19 -7.61 10.63
N SER A 2 -6.25 -7.89 9.33
CA SER A 2 -5.39 -8.91 8.70
C SER A 2 -4.46 -8.28 7.67
N ARG A 3 -3.28 -8.88 7.52
CA ARG A 3 -2.27 -8.52 6.53
C ARG A 3 -1.82 -9.81 5.83
N ASP A 4 -1.77 -9.76 4.52
CA ASP A 4 -1.31 -10.89 3.68
C ASP A 4 -0.36 -10.36 2.61
N VAL A 5 0.66 -11.16 2.25
CA VAL A 5 1.67 -10.81 1.24
C VAL A 5 1.79 -11.96 0.26
N ARG A 6 1.62 -11.65 -1.03
CA ARG A 6 1.67 -12.66 -2.10
C ARG A 6 2.69 -12.29 -3.16
N PRO A 7 3.59 -13.20 -3.56
CA PRO A 7 4.46 -12.95 -4.71
C PRO A 7 3.63 -12.94 -6.00
N ALA A 8 4.04 -12.12 -6.96
CA ALA A 8 3.42 -12.12 -8.28
C ALA A 8 3.84 -13.38 -9.05
N ALA A 9 2.85 -14.14 -9.57
CA ALA A 9 3.10 -15.41 -10.26
C ALA A 9 3.93 -15.27 -11.55
N LYS A 10 3.96 -14.09 -12.17
CA LYS A 10 4.62 -13.85 -13.47
C LYS A 10 5.59 -12.66 -13.47
N ARG A 11 5.93 -12.12 -12.29
CA ARG A 11 6.79 -10.93 -12.19
C ARG A 11 7.69 -10.99 -10.97
N THR A 12 8.92 -11.47 -11.19
CA THR A 12 9.93 -11.63 -10.13
C THR A 12 10.17 -10.30 -9.40
N GLY A 13 10.33 -10.39 -8.07
CA GLY A 13 10.54 -9.22 -7.21
C GLY A 13 9.26 -8.43 -6.89
N CYS A 14 8.14 -8.67 -7.58
CA CYS A 14 6.87 -8.01 -7.28
C CYS A 14 6.05 -8.76 -6.25
N HIS A 15 5.49 -8.02 -5.30
CA HIS A 15 4.63 -8.55 -4.25
C HIS A 15 3.34 -7.73 -4.14
N LEU A 16 2.24 -8.41 -3.80
CA LEU A 16 0.97 -7.79 -3.45
C LEU A 16 0.82 -7.81 -1.93
N LEU A 17 0.66 -6.63 -1.32
CA LEU A 17 0.30 -6.48 0.08
C LEU A 17 -1.20 -6.21 0.22
N ILE A 18 -1.92 -7.12 0.88
CA ILE A 18 -3.35 -7.00 1.19
C ILE A 18 -3.49 -6.59 2.65
N VAL A 19 -4.29 -5.56 2.93
CA VAL A 19 -4.53 -5.07 4.29
C VAL A 19 -6.03 -4.89 4.51
N MET A 20 -6.63 -5.76 5.34
CA MET A 20 -8.04 -5.64 5.71
C MET A 20 -8.18 -4.74 6.93
N ARG A 21 -9.06 -3.74 6.81
CA ARG A 21 -9.34 -2.71 7.82
C ARG A 21 -10.86 -2.60 7.97
N GLN A 22 -11.32 -2.32 9.19
CA GLN A 22 -12.73 -2.05 9.45
C GLN A 22 -13.18 -0.70 8.87
N ASP A 23 -12.25 0.25 8.73
CA ASP A 23 -12.50 1.55 8.12
C ASP A 23 -11.36 1.94 7.16
N ILE A 24 -11.75 2.42 5.98
CA ILE A 24 -10.88 2.89 4.89
C ILE A 24 -10.55 4.38 5.05
N ALA A 25 -11.44 5.18 5.63
CA ALA A 25 -11.31 6.63 5.74
C ALA A 25 -10.01 7.02 6.46
N SER A 26 -9.70 6.31 7.55
CA SER A 26 -8.49 6.54 8.35
C SER A 26 -7.16 6.32 7.61
N ARG A 27 -7.12 5.70 6.41
CA ARG A 27 -5.88 5.49 5.62
C ARG A 27 -5.87 6.21 4.28
N ARG A 28 -7.02 6.58 3.73
CA ARG A 28 -7.10 7.35 2.49
C ARG A 28 -6.56 8.77 2.68
N ASP A 29 -6.88 9.38 3.81
CA ASP A 29 -6.70 10.82 4.00
C ASP A 29 -5.45 11.16 4.86
N GLY A 30 -4.76 10.17 5.42
CA GLY A 30 -3.77 10.42 6.48
C GLY A 30 -2.30 10.51 6.06
N PHE A 31 -1.81 9.60 5.22
CA PHE A 31 -0.35 9.46 5.01
C PHE A 31 0.14 10.11 3.72
N ARG A 32 -0.34 9.68 2.55
CA ARG A 32 0.11 10.21 1.25
C ARG A 32 -0.08 11.72 1.06
N PRO A 33 -1.17 12.36 1.53
CA PRO A 33 -1.32 13.81 1.41
C PRO A 33 -0.60 14.62 2.51
N SER A 34 0.08 13.98 3.48
CA SER A 34 0.74 14.68 4.58
C SER A 34 2.16 15.14 4.24
N ASP A 35 2.62 16.23 4.85
CA ASP A 35 4.00 16.72 4.74
C ASP A 35 5.04 15.68 5.20
N ARG A 36 4.63 14.75 6.07
CA ARG A 36 5.47 13.65 6.53
C ARG A 36 5.78 12.67 5.41
N TYR A 37 4.91 12.50 4.42
CA TYR A 37 5.14 11.63 3.28
C TYR A 37 6.18 12.19 2.31
N ALA A 38 6.24 13.52 2.13
CA ALA A 38 7.29 14.15 1.33
C ALA A 38 8.68 13.88 1.91
N LYS A 39 8.86 14.14 3.21
CA LYS A 39 10.12 13.82 3.93
C LYS A 39 10.46 12.34 3.92
N TRP A 40 9.44 11.49 4.04
CA TRP A 40 9.63 10.04 3.97
C TRP A 40 10.06 9.60 2.58
N ARG A 41 9.51 10.17 1.50
CA ARG A 41 9.85 9.82 0.11
C ARG A 41 11.31 10.13 -0.24
N ASP A 42 11.90 11.18 0.32
CA ASP A 42 13.27 11.60 0.03
C ASP A 42 14.35 10.75 0.72
N MET A 43 13.95 9.84 1.61
CA MET A 43 14.89 8.87 2.17
C MET A 43 15.20 7.75 1.15
N PRO A 44 16.41 7.19 1.15
CA PRO A 44 16.77 6.11 0.24
C PRO A 44 15.94 4.85 0.53
N HIS A 45 15.00 4.55 -0.36
CA HIS A 45 14.12 3.38 -0.28
C HIS A 45 14.26 2.53 -1.54
N GLU A 46 15.33 1.75 -1.66
CA GLU A 46 15.48 0.78 -2.75
C GLU A 46 14.29 -0.19 -2.86
N PHE A 47 13.58 -0.43 -1.74
CA PHE A 47 12.39 -1.29 -1.68
C PHE A 47 11.11 -0.64 -2.21
N HIS A 48 11.11 0.66 -2.54
CA HIS A 48 9.94 1.42 -2.98
C HIS A 48 10.20 2.18 -4.28
N ASP A 49 11.19 1.76 -5.07
CA ASP A 49 11.43 2.27 -6.41
C ASP A 49 11.09 1.21 -7.48
N PRO A 50 10.04 1.41 -8.29
CA PRO A 50 9.09 2.52 -8.25
C PRO A 50 8.11 2.40 -7.05
N MET A 51 7.51 3.53 -6.67
CA MET A 51 6.53 3.58 -5.59
C MET A 51 5.38 2.60 -5.87
N PRO A 52 4.95 1.76 -4.91
CA PRO A 52 3.90 0.80 -5.16
C PRO A 52 2.57 1.49 -5.50
N THR A 53 1.88 0.92 -6.49
CA THR A 53 0.48 1.23 -6.79
C THR A 53 -0.38 0.80 -5.60
N VAL A 54 -1.26 1.70 -5.13
CA VAL A 54 -2.17 1.42 -4.02
C VAL A 54 -3.59 1.71 -4.49
N THR A 55 -4.45 0.71 -4.38
CA THR A 55 -5.88 0.78 -4.68
C THR A 55 -6.67 0.43 -3.43
N TYR A 56 -7.81 1.11 -3.24
CA TYR A 56 -8.75 0.82 -2.16
C TYR A 56 -9.95 0.08 -2.73
N PHE A 57 -10.37 -0.99 -2.07
CA PHE A 57 -11.53 -1.79 -2.46
C PHE A 57 -12.62 -1.64 -1.39
N ALA A 58 -13.88 -1.58 -1.83
CA ALA A 58 -15.03 -1.65 -0.94
C ALA A 58 -15.23 -3.10 -0.44
N GLU A 59 -16.31 -3.33 0.31
CA GLU A 59 -16.67 -4.67 0.77
C GLU A 59 -16.87 -5.66 -0.40
N SER A 60 -16.79 -6.96 -0.08
CA SER A 60 -17.10 -8.03 -1.03
C SER A 60 -18.51 -7.87 -1.56
N ILE A 61 -18.68 -8.09 -2.86
CA ILE A 61 -20.00 -8.17 -3.53
C ILE A 61 -20.54 -9.60 -3.61
N LEU A 62 -19.82 -10.55 -3.02
CA LEU A 62 -20.15 -11.98 -2.89
C LEU A 62 -20.35 -12.32 -1.43
#